data_AF-A0A925A9X4-F1
#
_entry.id   AF-A0A925A9X4-F1
#
_cell.length_a   1.000
_cell.length_b   1.000
_cell.length_c   1.000
_cell.angle_alpha   90.00
_cell.angle_beta   90.00
_cell.angle_gamma   90.00
#
_symmetry.space_group_name_H-M   'P 1'
#
loop_
_entity.id
_entity.type
_entity.pdbx_description
1 polymer ?
#
loop_
_entity_poly.entity_id
_entity_poly.type
_entity_poly.pdbx_seq_one_letter_code
_entity_poly.pdbx_strand_id
1 'polypeptide(L)'
;MGYFLVQLKEETKLFFYDKVYGICMRDIIDNHLSETETLVKDGQRDFDVLIDCDGQLHLLCQDQHGDIFYLKKQGMQYAKHHLLTSKEQKYVEKYFRMVETGQMLNLFYVLPSQEGHILVHQMIGNSILSPEVVDYISEDRLLFDVVVDAFQNIYMLYSSKSGLNLRVYKWSTKQWSEPQEIVATSHRFPLLMMHGEKIYYSYVEDAKKTIYIGEINGEKKGIQTPFMPTQRPILSMENGVQVLSWLYENNIFTYANIKDNTAPQRLQLFGSLAQRIHYCLSEKIEGFGTNACFGQLTKSSLKLYNRHIDILAHIKHKKQAAMPIPVAPRAQVSETPSERPQVPDFTIEKLKIQMRMMQEEIEQLKHTIGALQIKENKEIAKIMVLPESQETFRQHPLEDDELAQTVNEDEVQADLPPSENDQADASDSSC
;
A
#
# COMPACT_ATOMS: atom_id res chain seq x y z
N MET A 1 14.16 -7.42 -8.88
CA MET A 1 14.80 -6.16 -9.29
C MET A 1 13.72 -5.11 -9.12
N GLY A 2 13.88 -4.21 -8.14
CA GLY A 2 12.86 -3.21 -7.80
C GLY A 2 12.81 -2.12 -8.86
N TYR A 3 11.62 -1.88 -9.40
CA TYR A 3 11.32 -0.77 -10.30
C TYR A 3 10.05 -0.12 -9.80
N PHE A 4 10.06 1.20 -9.70
CA PHE A 4 8.90 2.00 -9.34
C PHE A 4 8.70 3.07 -10.40
N LEU A 5 7.46 3.35 -10.72
CA LEU A 5 7.07 4.40 -11.64
C LEU A 5 6.14 5.31 -10.87
N VAL A 6 6.45 6.60 -10.89
CA VAL A 6 5.69 7.61 -10.17
C VAL A 6 5.48 8.84 -11.06
N GLN A 7 4.23 9.11 -11.39
CA GLN A 7 3.63 10.29 -12.01
C GLN A 7 3.50 11.48 -11.04
N LEU A 8 4.33 12.47 -11.28
CA LEU A 8 4.26 13.81 -10.72
C LEU A 8 3.52 14.77 -11.65
N LYS A 9 2.19 14.94 -11.49
CA LYS A 9 1.37 15.84 -12.32
C LYS A 9 1.57 15.57 -13.83
N GLU A 10 2.52 16.24 -14.47
CA GLU A 10 2.86 16.17 -15.88
C GLU A 10 4.11 15.33 -16.18
N GLU A 11 4.88 14.93 -15.18
CA GLU A 11 6.12 14.14 -15.33
C GLU A 11 5.92 12.72 -14.83
N THR A 12 6.41 11.70 -15.54
CA THR A 12 6.57 10.36 -14.95
C THR A 12 8.03 10.13 -14.62
N LYS A 13 8.33 9.57 -13.46
CA LYS A 13 9.68 9.20 -13.04
C LYS A 13 9.77 7.70 -12.85
N LEU A 14 10.83 7.10 -13.37
CA LEU A 14 11.19 5.70 -13.23
C LEU A 14 12.33 5.57 -12.22
N PHE A 15 12.07 4.93 -11.09
CA PHE A 15 13.06 4.55 -10.11
C PHE A 15 13.45 3.09 -10.29
N PHE A 16 14.73 2.78 -10.17
CA PHE A 16 15.23 1.43 -10.36
C PHE A 16 16.53 1.19 -9.63
N TYR A 17 16.81 -0.09 -9.36
CA TYR A 17 18.12 -0.51 -8.86
C TYR A 17 19.03 -0.95 -10.00
N ASP A 18 20.24 -0.40 -10.01
CA ASP A 18 21.36 -0.82 -10.84
C ASP A 18 22.47 -1.39 -9.96
N LYS A 19 23.10 -2.49 -10.38
CA LYS A 19 24.15 -3.17 -9.58
C LYS A 19 25.41 -2.33 -9.39
N VAL A 20 25.69 -1.40 -10.31
CA VAL A 20 26.90 -0.56 -10.31
C VAL A 20 26.59 0.81 -9.71
N TYR A 21 25.42 1.37 -10.04
CA TYR A 21 25.05 2.73 -9.64
C TYR A 21 24.16 2.80 -8.40
N GLY A 22 23.64 1.68 -7.89
CA GLY A 22 22.73 1.66 -6.74
C GLY A 22 21.31 2.07 -7.14
N ILE A 23 20.64 2.84 -6.30
CA ILE A 23 19.27 3.32 -6.58
C ILE A 23 19.34 4.53 -7.50
N CYS A 24 18.63 4.44 -8.62
CA CYS A 24 18.66 5.39 -9.71
C CYS A 24 17.25 5.89 -10.06
N MET A 25 17.19 6.99 -10.81
CA MET A 25 15.97 7.59 -11.34
C MET A 25 16.17 8.04 -12.78
N ARG A 26 15.09 8.02 -13.57
CA ARG A 26 14.99 8.66 -14.88
C ARG A 26 13.64 9.34 -15.02
N ASP A 27 13.58 10.44 -15.73
CA ASP A 27 12.33 11.04 -16.17
C ASP A 27 11.83 10.36 -17.46
N ILE A 28 10.53 10.33 -17.63
CA ILE A 28 9.86 9.89 -18.85
C ILE A 28 9.19 11.11 -19.45
N ILE A 29 9.72 11.56 -20.57
CA ILE A 29 9.27 12.74 -21.31
C ILE A 29 8.90 12.26 -22.71
N ASP A 30 7.64 12.39 -23.09
CA ASP A 30 7.13 11.93 -24.40
C ASP A 30 7.46 10.47 -24.73
N ASN A 31 7.43 9.57 -23.74
CA ASN A 31 7.84 8.14 -23.80
C ASN A 31 9.34 7.89 -24.00
N HIS A 32 10.15 8.93 -23.94
CA HIS A 32 11.60 8.83 -23.92
C HIS A 32 12.11 8.88 -22.49
N LEU A 33 13.11 8.04 -22.21
CA LEU A 33 13.80 8.04 -20.92
C LEU A 33 14.90 9.09 -20.93
N SER A 34 14.97 9.92 -19.89
CA SER A 34 16.10 10.82 -19.66
C SER A 34 17.40 10.08 -19.33
N GLU A 35 18.47 10.84 -19.14
CA GLU A 35 19.69 10.33 -18.54
C GLU A 35 19.43 9.80 -17.12
N THR A 36 20.23 8.80 -16.71
CA THR A 36 20.15 8.22 -15.36
C THR A 36 20.70 9.19 -14.32
N GLU A 37 19.91 9.49 -13.31
CA GLU A 37 20.35 10.14 -12.07
C GLU A 37 20.57 9.07 -10.99
N THR A 38 21.72 9.08 -10.32
CA THR A 38 21.98 8.21 -9.17
C THR A 38 21.51 8.88 -7.89
N LEU A 39 20.55 8.27 -7.20
CA LEU A 39 20.01 8.78 -5.94
C LEU A 39 20.80 8.29 -4.73
N VAL A 40 21.10 6.98 -4.67
CA VAL A 40 21.81 6.35 -3.55
C VAL A 40 22.77 5.29 -4.07
N LYS A 41 24.05 5.64 -4.16
CA LYS A 41 25.10 4.79 -4.76
C LYS A 41 25.23 3.42 -4.10
N ASP A 42 25.19 3.37 -2.77
CA ASP A 42 25.34 2.13 -1.99
C ASP A 42 23.97 1.51 -1.62
N GLY A 43 22.89 2.09 -2.14
CA GLY A 43 21.51 1.66 -1.90
C GLY A 43 21.24 0.31 -2.54
N GLN A 44 20.45 -0.53 -1.87
CA GLN A 44 20.17 -1.89 -2.29
C GLN A 44 18.85 -2.01 -3.05
N ARG A 45 18.63 -3.19 -3.65
CA ARG A 45 17.49 -3.47 -4.55
C ARG A 45 16.11 -3.45 -3.88
N ASP A 46 16.09 -3.54 -2.56
CA ASP A 46 14.90 -3.46 -1.73
C ASP A 46 14.80 -2.04 -1.19
N PHE A 47 13.91 -1.28 -1.82
CA PHE A 47 13.63 0.12 -1.53
C PHE A 47 12.17 0.39 -1.90
N ASP A 48 11.61 1.48 -1.39
CA ASP A 48 10.27 1.96 -1.73
C ASP A 48 10.32 3.47 -1.99
N VAL A 49 9.43 3.94 -2.84
CA VAL A 49 9.36 5.36 -3.24
C VAL A 49 7.92 5.84 -3.10
N LEU A 50 7.74 7.01 -2.50
CA LEU A 50 6.45 7.66 -2.37
C LEU A 50 6.59 9.14 -2.72
N ILE A 51 5.53 9.70 -3.29
CA ILE A 51 5.39 11.14 -3.45
C ILE A 51 4.23 11.59 -2.60
N ASP A 52 4.50 12.52 -1.68
CA ASP A 52 3.48 13.04 -0.78
C ASP A 52 2.52 14.01 -1.48
N CYS A 53 1.48 14.43 -0.77
CA CYS A 53 0.50 15.38 -1.29
C CYS A 53 1.09 16.75 -1.67
N ASP A 54 2.27 17.09 -1.15
CA ASP A 54 3.01 18.32 -1.45
C ASP A 54 3.99 18.15 -2.63
N GLY A 55 3.97 16.99 -3.29
CA GLY A 55 4.83 16.65 -4.42
C GLY A 55 6.29 16.41 -4.02
N GLN A 56 6.58 16.18 -2.74
CA GLN A 56 7.91 15.84 -2.26
C GLN A 56 8.18 14.35 -2.50
N LEU A 57 9.39 14.07 -2.97
CA LEU A 57 9.87 12.72 -3.18
C LEU A 57 10.45 12.15 -1.89
N HIS A 58 9.95 10.98 -1.51
CA HIS A 58 10.38 10.17 -0.39
C HIS A 58 10.97 8.86 -0.90
N LEU A 59 12.13 8.47 -0.36
CA LEU A 59 12.78 7.20 -0.65
C LEU A 59 13.13 6.51 0.66
N LEU A 60 12.68 5.27 0.83
CA LEU A 60 13.06 4.39 1.94
C LEU A 60 13.91 3.26 1.39
N CYS A 61 15.11 3.08 1.92
CA CYS A 61 16.02 2.05 1.43
C CYS A 61 16.96 1.56 2.52
N GLN A 62 17.83 0.62 2.15
CA GLN A 62 18.96 0.20 2.96
C GLN A 62 20.26 0.22 2.16
N ASP A 63 21.39 0.26 2.87
CA ASP A 63 22.71 0.06 2.26
C ASP A 63 23.16 -1.41 2.31
N GLN A 64 24.40 -1.65 1.89
CA GLN A 64 25.04 -2.97 1.89
C GLN A 64 25.25 -3.57 3.29
N HIS A 65 25.33 -2.74 4.32
CA HIS A 65 25.45 -3.15 5.73
C HIS A 65 24.08 -3.45 6.35
N GLY A 66 23.00 -3.14 5.62
CA GLY A 66 21.63 -3.31 6.08
C GLY A 66 21.16 -2.15 6.95
N ASP A 67 21.87 -1.03 7.00
CA ASP A 67 21.39 0.17 7.69
C ASP A 67 20.21 0.76 6.92
N ILE A 68 19.16 1.17 7.62
CA ILE A 68 17.94 1.71 7.01
C ILE A 68 18.03 3.22 6.94
N PHE A 69 17.76 3.78 5.77
CA PHE A 69 17.78 5.21 5.52
C PHE A 69 16.47 5.67 4.89
N TYR A 70 16.05 6.86 5.30
CA TYR A 70 14.99 7.63 4.67
C TYR A 70 15.59 8.87 4.03
N LEU A 71 15.22 9.14 2.78
CA LEU A 71 15.64 10.31 2.03
C LEU A 71 14.41 11.14 1.66
N LYS A 72 14.50 12.45 1.90
CA LYS A 72 13.52 13.44 1.44
C LYS A 72 14.19 14.43 0.50
N LYS A 73 13.59 14.67 -0.68
CA LYS A 73 14.08 15.71 -1.58
C LYS A 73 13.86 17.10 -0.95
N GLN A 74 14.89 17.93 -0.92
CA GLN A 74 14.87 19.32 -0.46
C GLN A 74 15.56 20.19 -1.51
N GLY A 75 14.76 20.76 -2.42
CA GLY A 75 15.27 21.46 -3.59
C GLY A 75 16.04 20.53 -4.51
N MET A 76 17.34 20.80 -4.70
CA MET A 76 18.24 20.01 -5.55
C MET A 76 19.02 18.93 -4.80
N GLN A 77 18.84 18.82 -3.47
CA GLN A 77 19.56 17.86 -2.63
C GLN A 77 18.59 16.89 -1.96
N TYR A 78 19.10 15.74 -1.53
CA TYR A 78 18.35 14.78 -0.72
C TYR A 78 18.84 14.85 0.72
N ALA A 79 17.94 15.18 1.64
CA ALA A 79 18.20 15.06 3.07
C ALA A 79 18.14 13.58 3.46
N LYS A 80 19.27 13.01 3.90
CA LYS A 80 19.39 11.61 4.32
C LYS A 80 19.25 11.51 5.84
N HIS A 81 18.27 10.73 6.28
CA HIS A 81 18.00 10.41 7.68
C HIS A 81 18.30 8.93 7.92
N HIS A 82 19.16 8.65 8.89
CA HIS A 82 19.45 7.28 9.30
C HIS A 82 18.41 6.83 10.34
N LEU A 83 17.69 5.75 10.02
CA LEU A 83 16.57 5.27 10.84
C LEU A 83 16.99 4.15 11.80
N LEU A 84 17.82 3.21 11.32
CA LEU A 84 18.19 2.03 12.09
C LEU A 84 19.53 1.45 11.62
N THR A 85 20.44 1.20 12.56
CA THR A 85 21.68 0.45 12.30
C THR A 85 21.42 -1.04 12.37
N SER A 86 21.88 -1.78 11.36
CA SER A 86 21.83 -3.25 11.35
C SER A 86 22.81 -3.84 12.34
N LYS A 87 22.33 -4.78 13.17
CA LYS A 87 23.23 -5.56 14.03
C LYS A 87 24.02 -6.61 13.26
N GLU A 88 23.46 -7.12 12.16
CA GLU A 88 24.05 -8.20 11.38
C GLU A 88 25.08 -7.70 10.37
N GLN A 89 25.12 -6.39 10.11
CA GLN A 89 26.08 -5.74 9.19
C GLN A 89 26.09 -6.36 7.78
N LYS A 90 24.93 -6.88 7.34
CA LYS A 90 24.69 -7.43 6.01
C LYS A 90 23.33 -7.01 5.48
N TYR A 91 23.23 -6.95 4.15
CA TYR A 91 21.98 -6.79 3.43
C TYR A 91 21.05 -8.00 3.62
N VAL A 92 19.80 -7.72 4.01
CA VAL A 92 18.67 -8.67 4.06
C VAL A 92 17.44 -7.94 3.54
N GLU A 93 16.60 -8.59 2.74
CA GLU A 93 15.34 -7.99 2.28
C GLU A 93 14.43 -7.68 3.48
N LYS A 94 14.04 -6.41 3.58
CA LYS A 94 13.17 -5.85 4.61
C LYS A 94 11.78 -5.50 4.06
N TYR A 95 11.54 -5.64 2.76
CA TYR A 95 10.23 -5.47 2.14
C TYR A 95 9.60 -4.11 2.45
N PHE A 96 10.34 -3.04 2.13
CA PHE A 96 9.92 -1.68 2.45
C PHE A 96 8.57 -1.32 1.84
N ARG A 97 7.73 -0.64 2.62
CA ARG A 97 6.50 0.03 2.16
C ARG A 97 6.31 1.37 2.84
N MET A 98 5.86 2.35 2.08
CA MET A 98 5.53 3.69 2.53
C MET A 98 4.11 4.06 2.12
N VAL A 99 3.38 4.65 3.05
CA VAL A 99 2.10 5.31 2.76
C VAL A 99 2.01 6.62 3.53
N GLU A 100 1.33 7.60 2.96
CA GLU A 100 1.05 8.87 3.64
C GLU A 100 -0.32 8.81 4.30
N THR A 101 -0.39 9.19 5.58
CA THR A 101 -1.67 9.42 6.29
C THR A 101 -1.62 10.71 7.07
N GLY A 102 -2.58 11.61 6.83
CA GLY A 102 -2.68 12.89 7.52
C GLY A 102 -1.37 13.67 7.63
N GLN A 103 -0.66 13.85 6.50
CA GLN A 103 0.66 14.52 6.39
C GLN A 103 1.82 13.84 7.13
N MET A 104 1.61 12.62 7.63
CA MET A 104 2.66 11.79 8.19
C MET A 104 2.98 10.66 7.24
N LEU A 105 4.27 10.38 7.12
CA LEU A 105 4.76 9.22 6.39
C LEU A 105 4.80 8.02 7.32
N ASN A 106 4.16 6.92 6.91
CA ASN A 106 4.11 5.67 7.66
C ASN A 106 4.99 4.66 6.91
N LEU A 107 6.07 4.26 7.55
CA LEU A 107 7.05 3.31 7.04
C LEU A 107 6.75 1.93 7.60
N PHE A 108 6.82 0.93 6.74
CA PHE A 108 6.69 -0.47 7.10
C PHE A 108 7.86 -1.25 6.57
N TYR A 109 8.39 -2.14 7.40
CA TYR A 109 9.49 -3.00 7.03
C TYR A 109 9.58 -4.20 7.97
N VAL A 110 10.35 -5.19 7.53
CA VAL A 110 10.57 -6.44 8.20
C VAL A 110 11.99 -6.48 8.74
N LEU A 111 12.15 -6.90 9.99
CA LEU A 111 13.46 -7.17 10.58
C LEU A 111 13.58 -8.65 10.97
N PRO A 112 14.77 -9.27 10.82
CA PRO A 112 15.03 -10.59 11.38
C PRO A 112 15.01 -10.53 12.92
N SER A 113 14.54 -11.60 13.53
CA SER A 113 14.48 -11.79 14.99
C SER A 113 14.80 -13.26 15.33
N GLN A 114 15.00 -13.58 16.61
CA GLN A 114 15.24 -14.97 17.02
C GLN A 114 14.01 -15.88 16.81
N GLU A 115 12.80 -15.31 16.80
CA GLU A 115 11.54 -16.06 16.72
C GLU A 115 10.97 -16.13 15.29
N GLY A 116 11.72 -15.63 14.31
CA GLY A 116 11.32 -15.44 12.92
C GLY A 116 11.52 -14.00 12.50
N HIS A 117 10.51 -13.37 11.90
CA HIS A 117 10.61 -12.00 11.41
C HIS A 117 9.59 -11.10 12.11
N ILE A 118 9.97 -9.87 12.42
CA ILE A 118 9.07 -8.87 12.99
C ILE A 118 8.66 -7.86 11.93
N LEU A 119 7.38 -7.54 11.87
CA LEU A 119 6.82 -6.48 11.06
C LEU A 119 6.79 -5.20 11.88
N VAL A 120 7.43 -4.17 11.38
CA VAL A 120 7.65 -2.90 12.07
C VAL A 120 6.89 -1.78 11.37
N HIS A 121 6.31 -0.89 12.17
CA HIS A 121 5.70 0.35 11.74
C HIS A 121 6.49 1.52 12.35
N GLN A 122 6.88 2.50 11.53
CA GLN A 122 7.55 3.71 12.00
C GLN A 122 6.95 4.94 11.33
N MET A 123 6.65 5.98 12.11
CA MET A 123 6.04 7.20 11.61
C MET A 123 7.05 8.35 11.52
N ILE A 124 7.00 9.12 10.44
CA ILE A 124 7.80 10.32 10.21
C ILE A 124 6.86 11.51 9.94
N GLY A 125 6.94 12.53 10.80
CA GLY A 125 6.30 13.83 10.61
C GLY A 125 7.32 14.95 10.83
N ASN A 126 7.01 15.90 11.70
CA ASN A 126 7.98 16.92 12.15
C ASN A 126 9.19 16.31 12.88
N SER A 127 8.97 15.16 13.51
CA SER A 127 10.00 14.32 14.13
C SER A 127 9.85 12.88 13.66
N ILE A 128 10.95 12.14 13.71
CA ILE A 128 10.95 10.69 13.49
C ILE A 128 10.53 10.03 14.81
N LEU A 129 9.41 9.29 14.79
CA LEU A 129 8.94 8.56 15.96
C LEU A 129 9.67 7.23 16.11
N SER A 130 9.66 6.68 17.32
CA SER A 130 10.23 5.36 17.60
C SER A 130 9.47 4.28 16.81
N PRO A 131 10.18 3.26 16.30
CA PRO A 131 9.54 2.14 15.63
C PRO A 131 8.70 1.31 16.61
N GLU A 132 7.55 0.83 16.15
CA GLU A 132 6.63 -0.04 16.86
C GLU A 132 6.59 -1.42 16.18
N VAL A 133 6.62 -2.50 16.98
CA VAL A 133 6.41 -3.86 16.46
C VAL A 133 4.91 -4.08 16.27
N VAL A 134 4.49 -4.38 15.04
CA VAL A 134 3.08 -4.64 14.70
C VAL A 134 2.74 -6.10 14.98
N ASP A 135 3.52 -7.03 14.43
CA ASP A 135 3.32 -8.47 14.59
C ASP A 135 4.55 -9.27 14.15
N TYR A 136 4.48 -10.60 14.29
CA TYR A 136 5.44 -11.57 13.79
C TYR A 136 4.97 -12.19 12.48
N ILE A 137 5.87 -12.29 11.50
CA ILE A 137 5.59 -12.82 10.18
C ILE A 137 6.43 -14.08 9.89
N SER A 138 5.91 -14.93 9.00
CA SER A 138 6.55 -16.20 8.65
C SER A 138 7.67 -16.01 7.62
N GLU A 139 8.80 -16.71 7.83
CA GLU A 139 10.01 -16.68 6.99
C GLU A 139 9.79 -17.11 5.54
N ASP A 140 8.91 -18.09 5.35
CA ASP A 140 8.68 -18.70 4.04
C ASP A 140 7.88 -17.79 3.11
N ARG A 141 7.30 -16.69 3.61
CA ARG A 141 6.28 -15.88 2.92
C ARG A 141 6.31 -14.40 3.31
N LEU A 142 7.50 -13.81 3.28
CA LEU A 142 7.82 -12.43 3.69
C LEU A 142 7.17 -11.36 2.80
N LEU A 143 5.86 -11.29 2.83
CA LEU A 143 5.09 -10.32 2.07
C LEU A 143 3.97 -9.83 2.97
N PHE A 144 3.96 -8.53 3.17
CA PHE A 144 2.78 -7.82 3.61
C PHE A 144 2.40 -6.82 2.51
N ASP A 145 1.22 -6.25 2.66
CA ASP A 145 0.77 -5.13 1.86
C ASP A 145 -0.04 -4.17 2.72
N VAL A 146 -0.02 -2.89 2.32
CA VAL A 146 -0.72 -1.83 3.04
C VAL A 146 -1.51 -0.95 2.09
N VAL A 147 -2.69 -0.49 2.51
CA VAL A 147 -3.47 0.54 1.83
C VAL A 147 -4.09 1.50 2.84
N VAL A 148 -4.36 2.73 2.39
CA VAL A 148 -4.92 3.80 3.23
C VAL A 148 -6.32 4.15 2.76
N ASP A 149 -7.31 4.09 3.65
CA ASP A 149 -8.70 4.45 3.35
C ASP A 149 -8.95 5.97 3.31
N ALA A 150 -10.15 6.36 2.88
CA ALA A 150 -10.56 7.76 2.84
C ALA A 150 -10.55 8.43 4.24
N PHE A 151 -10.65 7.63 5.31
CA PHE A 151 -10.57 8.06 6.70
C PHE A 151 -9.14 8.02 7.27
N GLN A 152 -8.13 7.82 6.41
CA GLN A 152 -6.72 7.75 6.75
C GLN A 152 -6.33 6.52 7.59
N ASN A 153 -7.22 5.53 7.74
CA ASN A 153 -6.87 4.27 8.39
C ASN A 153 -5.98 3.44 7.49
N ILE A 154 -4.99 2.77 8.09
CA ILE A 154 -4.06 1.90 7.35
C ILE A 154 -4.51 0.46 7.54
N TYR A 155 -4.88 -0.19 6.44
CA TYR A 155 -5.14 -1.62 6.41
C TYR A 155 -3.86 -2.33 6.05
N MET A 156 -3.54 -3.36 6.81
CA MET A 156 -2.35 -4.17 6.63
C MET A 156 -2.73 -5.64 6.52
N LEU A 157 -2.31 -6.28 5.44
CA LEU A 157 -2.53 -7.70 5.19
C LEU A 157 -1.17 -8.41 5.17
N TYR A 158 -0.99 -9.43 6.01
CA TYR A 158 0.31 -10.06 6.22
C TYR A 158 0.18 -11.55 6.52
N SER A 159 1.22 -12.32 6.22
CA SER A 159 1.32 -13.75 6.51
C SER A 159 2.02 -14.00 7.84
N SER A 160 1.32 -14.58 8.80
CA SER A 160 1.88 -15.04 10.08
C SER A 160 2.00 -16.56 10.12
N LYS A 161 2.43 -17.10 11.28
CA LYS A 161 2.43 -18.55 11.54
C LYS A 161 1.02 -19.14 11.60
N SER A 162 0.01 -18.35 12.01
CA SER A 162 -1.38 -18.82 12.12
C SER A 162 -2.13 -18.78 10.79
N GLY A 163 -1.69 -17.94 9.85
CA GLY A 163 -2.43 -17.72 8.62
C GLY A 163 -2.29 -16.30 8.08
N LEU A 164 -3.23 -15.94 7.23
CA LEU A 164 -3.31 -14.61 6.62
C LEU A 164 -4.09 -13.73 7.57
N ASN A 165 -3.47 -12.65 8.05
CA ASN A 165 -4.06 -11.75 9.02
C ASN A 165 -4.24 -10.35 8.44
N LEU A 166 -5.31 -9.70 8.86
CA LEU A 166 -5.61 -8.30 8.62
C LEU A 166 -5.50 -7.53 9.93
N ARG A 167 -4.81 -6.39 9.92
CA ARG A 167 -4.87 -5.39 10.99
C ARG A 167 -5.23 -4.02 10.42
N VAL A 168 -5.83 -3.20 11.26
CA VAL A 168 -6.19 -1.82 10.91
C VAL A 168 -5.58 -0.86 11.91
N TYR A 169 -4.71 0.02 11.45
CA TYR A 169 -4.26 1.17 12.23
C TYR A 169 -5.31 2.28 12.12
N LYS A 170 -5.98 2.56 13.23
CA LYS A 170 -7.02 3.59 13.30
C LYS A 170 -6.36 4.95 13.46
N TRP A 171 -6.49 5.80 12.45
CA TRP A 171 -5.84 7.12 12.46
C TRP A 171 -6.33 8.04 13.58
N SER A 172 -7.59 7.89 13.98
CA SER A 172 -8.22 8.67 15.05
C SER A 172 -7.70 8.33 16.44
N THR A 173 -7.39 7.06 16.70
CA THR A 173 -6.91 6.60 18.02
C THR A 173 -5.41 6.34 18.07
N LYS A 174 -4.73 6.35 16.92
CA LYS A 174 -3.30 6.03 16.78
C LYS A 174 -2.95 4.64 17.34
N GLN A 175 -3.82 3.66 17.09
CA GLN A 175 -3.68 2.31 17.61
C GLN A 175 -3.98 1.27 16.53
N TRP A 176 -3.24 0.17 16.58
CA TRP A 176 -3.56 -1.04 15.82
C TRP A 176 -4.75 -1.77 16.42
N SER A 177 -5.59 -2.34 15.56
CA SER A 177 -6.56 -3.34 15.97
C SER A 177 -5.86 -4.66 16.33
N GLU A 178 -6.59 -5.53 17.03
CA GLU A 178 -6.25 -6.94 17.11
C GLU A 178 -6.17 -7.56 15.70
N PRO A 179 -5.34 -8.61 15.51
CA PRO A 179 -5.32 -9.39 14.27
C PRO A 179 -6.69 -10.00 13.98
N GLN A 180 -7.19 -9.79 12.77
CA GLN A 180 -8.32 -10.51 12.21
C GLN A 180 -7.80 -11.57 11.25
N GLU A 181 -8.03 -12.84 11.55
CA GLU A 181 -7.67 -13.92 10.63
C GLU A 181 -8.59 -13.92 9.40
N ILE A 182 -7.98 -13.89 8.21
CA ILE A 182 -8.63 -13.99 6.91
C ILE A 182 -8.62 -15.44 6.42
N VAL A 183 -7.53 -16.17 6.65
CA VAL A 183 -7.34 -17.57 6.24
C VAL A 183 -6.34 -18.28 7.15
N ALA A 184 -6.72 -19.41 7.77
CA ALA A 184 -5.84 -20.23 8.61
C ALA A 184 -4.78 -21.05 7.84
N THR A 185 -4.91 -21.19 6.52
CA THR A 185 -4.03 -22.06 5.71
C THR A 185 -2.85 -21.32 5.10
N SER A 186 -1.90 -22.10 4.57
CA SER A 186 -0.75 -21.59 3.85
C SER A 186 -1.14 -20.80 2.59
N HIS A 187 -0.61 -19.59 2.47
CA HIS A 187 -0.89 -18.67 1.37
C HIS A 187 0.31 -17.76 1.08
N ARG A 188 0.48 -17.36 -0.17
CA ARG A 188 1.52 -16.42 -0.61
C ARG A 188 0.92 -15.17 -1.23
N PHE A 189 1.75 -14.15 -1.37
CA PHE A 189 1.45 -12.93 -2.12
C PHE A 189 0.18 -12.19 -1.64
N PRO A 190 0.07 -11.85 -0.34
CA PRO A 190 -0.97 -10.92 0.08
C PRO A 190 -0.83 -9.62 -0.69
N LEU A 191 -1.97 -9.13 -1.15
CA LEU A 191 -2.10 -7.87 -1.86
C LEU A 191 -3.37 -7.19 -1.36
N LEU A 192 -3.29 -5.90 -1.11
CA LEU A 192 -4.43 -5.02 -0.86
C LEU A 192 -4.57 -4.03 -2.00
N MET A 193 -5.80 -3.69 -2.33
CA MET A 193 -6.13 -2.65 -3.30
C MET A 193 -7.38 -1.91 -2.87
N MET A 194 -7.37 -0.60 -3.05
CA MET A 194 -8.51 0.26 -2.79
C MET A 194 -9.18 0.70 -4.08
N HIS A 195 -10.51 0.64 -4.12
CA HIS A 195 -11.28 1.25 -5.19
C HIS A 195 -12.57 1.87 -4.64
N GLY A 196 -12.69 3.18 -4.74
CA GLY A 196 -13.71 3.94 -4.01
C GLY A 196 -13.51 3.79 -2.51
N GLU A 197 -14.58 3.45 -1.79
CA GLU A 197 -14.57 3.19 -0.34
C GLU A 197 -14.33 1.72 0.01
N LYS A 198 -14.14 0.87 -1.00
CA LYS A 198 -14.00 -0.58 -0.83
C LYS A 198 -12.54 -1.00 -0.86
N ILE A 199 -12.23 -1.97 -0.01
CA ILE A 199 -10.91 -2.58 0.08
C ILE A 199 -11.02 -4.01 -0.42
N TYR A 200 -10.25 -4.31 -1.45
CA TYR A 200 -10.10 -5.62 -2.02
C TYR A 200 -8.78 -6.23 -1.56
N TYR A 201 -8.78 -7.55 -1.44
CA TYR A 201 -7.58 -8.31 -1.16
C TYR A 201 -7.44 -9.46 -2.13
N SER A 202 -6.20 -9.89 -2.33
CA SER A 202 -5.92 -11.14 -3.03
C SER A 202 -4.76 -11.90 -2.39
N TYR A 203 -4.77 -13.22 -2.56
CA TYR A 203 -3.69 -14.08 -2.12
C TYR A 203 -3.71 -15.39 -2.92
N VAL A 204 -2.64 -16.17 -2.82
CA VAL A 204 -2.44 -17.42 -3.55
C VAL A 204 -2.40 -18.59 -2.59
N GLU A 205 -3.30 -19.57 -2.75
CA GLU A 205 -3.29 -20.83 -1.98
C GLU A 205 -2.65 -21.94 -2.81
N ASP A 206 -1.41 -22.29 -2.48
CA ASP A 206 -0.59 -23.20 -3.28
C ASP A 206 -1.18 -24.62 -3.38
N ALA A 207 -1.68 -25.13 -2.26
CA ALA A 207 -2.27 -26.47 -2.18
C ALA A 207 -3.45 -26.66 -3.15
N LYS A 208 -4.24 -25.60 -3.36
CA LYS A 208 -5.42 -25.63 -4.23
C LYS A 208 -5.17 -25.05 -5.62
N LYS A 209 -3.94 -24.59 -5.88
CA LYS A 209 -3.58 -23.83 -7.08
C LYS A 209 -4.60 -22.73 -7.43
N THR A 210 -5.03 -21.98 -6.41
CA THR A 210 -6.14 -21.03 -6.53
C THR A 210 -5.67 -19.65 -6.12
N ILE A 211 -5.99 -18.64 -6.93
CA ILE A 211 -5.84 -17.23 -6.55
C ILE A 211 -7.19 -16.79 -5.99
N TYR A 212 -7.20 -16.35 -4.74
CA TYR A 212 -8.39 -15.84 -4.09
C TYR A 212 -8.42 -14.33 -4.17
N ILE A 213 -9.61 -13.79 -4.37
CA ILE A 213 -9.89 -12.36 -4.36
C ILE A 213 -11.15 -12.14 -3.53
N GLY A 214 -11.14 -11.16 -2.66
CA GLY A 214 -12.31 -10.80 -1.87
C GLY A 214 -12.37 -9.32 -1.59
N GLU A 215 -13.51 -8.88 -1.07
CA GLU A 215 -13.69 -7.57 -0.46
C GLU A 215 -13.63 -7.72 1.06
N ILE A 216 -12.98 -6.79 1.77
CA ILE A 216 -13.01 -6.78 3.23
C ILE A 216 -14.46 -6.63 3.69
N ASN A 217 -14.93 -7.56 4.53
CA ASN A 217 -16.34 -7.71 4.96
C ASN A 217 -17.32 -8.11 3.85
N GLY A 218 -16.84 -8.48 2.67
CA GLY A 218 -17.67 -8.95 1.56
C GLY A 218 -17.44 -10.42 1.24
N GLU A 219 -17.98 -10.85 0.10
CA GLU A 219 -17.78 -12.20 -0.41
C GLU A 219 -16.36 -12.39 -0.96
N LYS A 220 -15.84 -13.60 -0.78
CA LYS A 220 -14.57 -14.06 -1.32
C LYS A 220 -14.82 -15.03 -2.46
N LYS A 221 -14.07 -14.86 -3.56
CA LYS A 221 -14.09 -15.74 -4.72
C LYS A 221 -12.72 -16.38 -4.95
N GLY A 222 -12.72 -17.68 -5.27
CA GLY A 222 -11.54 -18.41 -5.72
C GLY A 222 -11.50 -18.52 -7.25
N ILE A 223 -10.34 -18.22 -7.83
CA ILE A 223 -10.04 -18.42 -9.25
C ILE A 223 -9.04 -19.56 -9.34
N GLN A 224 -9.51 -20.74 -9.76
CA GLN A 224 -8.62 -21.85 -10.06
C GLN A 224 -7.75 -21.47 -11.24
N THR A 225 -6.44 -21.62 -11.08
CA THR A 225 -5.48 -21.36 -12.14
C THR A 225 -4.69 -22.62 -12.45
N PRO A 226 -4.60 -23.04 -13.73
CA PRO A 226 -3.71 -24.13 -14.10
C PRO A 226 -2.23 -23.75 -13.94
N PHE A 227 -1.93 -22.44 -13.83
CA PHE A 227 -0.58 -21.87 -13.82
C PHE A 227 -0.34 -21.04 -12.57
N MET A 228 0.49 -21.55 -11.67
CA MET A 228 0.74 -20.87 -10.40
C MET A 228 1.60 -19.62 -10.58
N PRO A 229 1.21 -18.49 -10.01
CA PRO A 229 1.97 -17.26 -10.16
C PRO A 229 3.39 -17.42 -9.60
N THR A 230 4.40 -17.02 -10.39
CA THR A 230 5.79 -16.99 -9.95
C THR A 230 6.15 -15.68 -9.23
N GLN A 231 5.27 -14.69 -9.32
CA GLN A 231 5.39 -13.37 -8.72
C GLN A 231 4.06 -12.95 -8.09
N ARG A 232 4.08 -11.90 -7.28
CA ARG A 232 2.87 -11.32 -6.68
C ARG A 232 1.85 -10.99 -7.79
N PRO A 233 0.63 -11.55 -7.76
CA PRO A 233 -0.43 -11.13 -8.67
C PRO A 233 -0.74 -9.64 -8.51
N ILE A 234 -1.26 -9.04 -9.57
CA ILE A 234 -1.69 -7.64 -9.61
C ILE A 234 -3.20 -7.63 -9.70
N LEU A 235 -3.84 -6.94 -8.75
CA LEU A 235 -5.26 -6.66 -8.79
C LEU A 235 -5.47 -5.20 -9.18
N SER A 236 -6.29 -4.98 -10.20
CA SER A 236 -6.67 -3.68 -10.73
C SER A 236 -8.19 -3.56 -10.86
N MET A 237 -8.69 -2.32 -10.86
CA MET A 237 -10.09 -2.02 -11.22
C MET A 237 -10.12 -1.06 -12.41
N GLU A 238 -10.83 -1.43 -13.47
CA GLU A 238 -11.00 -0.65 -14.69
C GLU A 238 -12.49 -0.56 -15.02
N ASN A 239 -13.06 0.65 -15.01
CA ASN A 239 -14.49 0.87 -15.29
C ASN A 239 -15.44 -0.01 -14.44
N GLY A 240 -15.10 -0.20 -13.17
CA GLY A 240 -15.85 -1.08 -12.24
C GLY A 240 -15.64 -2.58 -12.46
N VAL A 241 -14.77 -2.98 -13.40
CA VAL A 241 -14.39 -4.36 -13.65
C VAL A 241 -13.11 -4.68 -12.89
N GLN A 242 -13.19 -5.69 -12.03
CA GLN A 242 -12.00 -6.24 -11.37
C GLN A 242 -11.18 -7.05 -12.38
N VAL A 243 -9.89 -6.75 -12.43
CA VAL A 243 -8.92 -7.39 -13.31
C VAL A 243 -7.79 -7.94 -12.45
N LEU A 244 -7.58 -9.24 -12.50
CA LEU A 244 -6.44 -9.91 -11.88
C LEU A 244 -5.46 -10.30 -12.98
N SER A 245 -4.20 -9.92 -12.82
CA SER A 245 -3.14 -10.28 -13.76
C SER A 245 -1.94 -10.90 -13.02
N TRP A 246 -1.31 -11.93 -13.60
CA TRP A 246 -0.16 -12.59 -13.00
C TRP A 246 0.83 -13.12 -14.03
N LEU A 247 2.06 -13.39 -13.59
CA LEU A 247 3.14 -13.92 -14.42
C LEU A 247 3.33 -15.43 -14.17
N TYR A 248 3.46 -16.19 -15.26
CA TYR A 248 3.92 -17.58 -15.23
C TYR A 248 4.72 -17.90 -16.51
N GLU A 249 5.92 -18.45 -16.35
CA GLU A 249 6.81 -18.81 -17.47
C GLU A 249 6.96 -17.69 -18.53
N ASN A 250 7.15 -16.44 -18.09
CA ASN A 250 7.23 -15.24 -18.94
C ASN A 250 5.95 -14.88 -19.72
N ASN A 251 4.82 -15.52 -19.40
CA ASN A 251 3.51 -15.18 -19.95
C ASN A 251 2.70 -14.39 -18.92
N ILE A 252 2.00 -13.35 -19.38
CA ILE A 252 1.02 -12.64 -18.56
C ILE A 252 -0.34 -13.29 -18.77
N PHE A 253 -0.94 -13.70 -17.67
CA PHE A 253 -2.32 -14.18 -17.61
C PHE A 253 -3.18 -13.09 -17.02
N THR A 254 -4.36 -12.88 -17.58
CA THR A 254 -5.31 -11.89 -17.07
C THR A 254 -6.70 -12.49 -17.01
N TYR A 255 -7.33 -12.29 -15.86
CA TYR A 255 -8.70 -12.60 -15.56
C TYR A 255 -9.47 -11.28 -15.41
N ALA A 256 -10.53 -11.08 -16.18
CA ALA A 256 -11.37 -9.90 -16.11
C ALA A 256 -12.81 -10.30 -15.78
N ASN A 257 -13.53 -9.39 -15.12
CA ASN A 257 -14.89 -9.60 -14.67
C ASN A 257 -15.05 -10.83 -13.77
N ILE A 258 -14.54 -10.68 -12.55
CA ILE A 258 -14.64 -11.64 -11.45
C ILE A 258 -16.10 -12.03 -11.14
N LYS A 259 -17.13 -11.35 -11.64
CA LYS A 259 -18.51 -11.80 -11.45
C LYS A 259 -18.94 -12.89 -12.44
N ASP A 260 -18.39 -12.92 -13.66
CA ASP A 260 -18.97 -13.71 -14.76
C ASP A 260 -18.43 -15.15 -14.88
N ASN A 261 -17.59 -15.61 -13.96
CA ASN A 261 -16.96 -16.95 -14.00
C ASN A 261 -16.29 -17.28 -15.35
N THR A 262 -15.88 -16.28 -16.13
CA THR A 262 -15.20 -16.49 -17.41
C THR A 262 -13.85 -17.17 -17.19
N ALA A 263 -13.36 -17.93 -18.17
CA ALA A 263 -12.04 -18.53 -18.08
C ALA A 263 -10.94 -17.44 -18.19
N PRO A 264 -9.81 -17.57 -17.48
CA PRO A 264 -8.70 -16.64 -17.65
C PRO A 264 -8.22 -16.64 -19.10
N GLN A 265 -7.98 -15.45 -19.64
CA GLN A 265 -7.49 -15.27 -21.00
C GLN A 265 -5.97 -15.08 -20.96
N ARG A 266 -5.25 -15.92 -21.71
CA ARG A 266 -3.79 -15.79 -21.89
C ARG A 266 -3.50 -14.64 -22.84
N LEU A 267 -2.69 -13.68 -22.39
CA LEU A 267 -2.11 -12.66 -23.26
C LEU A 267 -0.72 -13.16 -23.69
N GLN A 268 -0.61 -13.65 -24.93
CA GLN A 268 0.71 -13.95 -25.50
C GLN A 268 1.40 -12.62 -25.84
N LEU A 269 2.42 -12.27 -25.06
CA LEU A 269 3.31 -11.17 -25.42
C LEU A 269 4.27 -11.67 -26.50
N PHE A 270 4.03 -11.29 -27.75
CA PHE A 270 4.91 -11.66 -28.86
C PHE A 270 6.25 -10.89 -28.77
N GLY A 271 7.36 -11.64 -28.79
CA GLY A 271 8.69 -11.08 -29.00
C GLY A 271 9.81 -11.93 -28.39
N SER A 272 10.68 -12.46 -29.25
CA SER A 272 11.93 -13.10 -28.88
C SER A 272 12.91 -12.04 -28.37
N LEU A 273 13.19 -12.03 -27.06
CA LEU A 273 14.50 -11.71 -26.45
C LEU A 273 14.33 -11.68 -24.93
N ALA A 274 15.07 -12.59 -24.30
CA ALA A 274 14.91 -13.14 -22.96
C ALA A 274 15.32 -12.22 -21.79
N GLN A 275 15.09 -10.91 -21.87
CA GLN A 275 15.24 -9.99 -20.74
C GLN A 275 14.16 -8.90 -20.82
N ARG A 276 12.93 -9.24 -20.46
CA ARG A 276 11.81 -8.29 -20.42
C ARG A 276 11.30 -8.23 -18.99
N ILE A 277 11.57 -7.10 -18.34
CA ILE A 277 11.28 -6.87 -16.93
C ILE A 277 9.82 -6.44 -16.81
N HIS A 278 9.06 -7.24 -16.07
CA HIS A 278 7.69 -6.93 -15.64
C HIS A 278 7.79 -6.11 -14.35
N TYR A 279 7.18 -4.92 -14.31
CA TYR A 279 7.19 -4.04 -13.14
C TYR A 279 5.86 -4.05 -12.40
N CYS A 280 5.85 -3.35 -11.26
CA CYS A 280 4.72 -3.12 -10.37
C CYS A 280 4.61 -1.59 -10.20
N LEU A 281 3.61 -0.95 -10.84
CA LEU A 281 3.30 0.49 -10.66
C LEU A 281 2.68 0.79 -9.28
N SER A 282 3.40 1.36 -8.32
CA SER A 282 2.72 1.95 -7.15
C SER A 282 2.20 3.34 -7.49
N GLU A 283 1.03 3.45 -8.13
CA GLU A 283 0.43 4.78 -8.29
C GLU A 283 -1.08 4.88 -8.44
N LYS A 284 -1.63 5.93 -7.81
CA LYS A 284 -3.00 6.41 -7.93
C LYS A 284 -3.17 7.16 -9.27
N ILE A 285 -3.29 6.44 -10.38
CA ILE A 285 -3.72 7.04 -11.65
C ILE A 285 -5.21 7.41 -11.50
N GLU A 286 -5.57 8.69 -11.67
CA GLU A 286 -6.98 9.11 -11.65
C GLU A 286 -7.82 8.25 -12.61
N GLY A 287 -8.82 7.55 -12.07
CA GLY A 287 -9.72 6.65 -12.81
C GLY A 287 -9.34 5.16 -12.79
N PHE A 288 -8.15 4.77 -12.32
CA PHE A 288 -7.72 3.37 -12.23
C PHE A 288 -7.38 3.01 -10.77
N GLY A 289 -8.14 2.11 -10.16
CA GLY A 289 -7.89 1.65 -8.79
C GLY A 289 -6.85 0.54 -8.76
N THR A 290 -5.58 0.83 -9.05
CA THR A 290 -4.52 -0.19 -9.07
C THR A 290 -3.29 0.29 -8.32
N ASN A 291 -2.66 -0.62 -7.55
CA ASN A 291 -1.37 -0.40 -6.89
C ASN A 291 -0.21 -1.07 -7.65
N ALA A 292 -0.50 -1.57 -8.86
CA ALA A 292 0.47 -2.22 -9.73
C ALA A 292 -0.05 -2.27 -11.17
N CYS A 293 0.87 -2.26 -12.15
CA CYS A 293 0.57 -2.57 -13.55
C CYS A 293 1.80 -3.21 -14.20
N PHE A 294 1.56 -3.99 -15.26
CA PHE A 294 2.59 -4.63 -16.04
C PHE A 294 3.06 -3.74 -17.19
N GLY A 295 4.33 -3.92 -17.56
CA GLY A 295 4.72 -3.65 -18.94
C GLY A 295 6.15 -3.99 -19.25
N GLN A 296 6.64 -3.43 -20.35
CA GLN A 296 7.90 -3.74 -20.99
C GLN A 296 8.80 -2.49 -21.03
N LEU A 297 9.94 -2.56 -20.36
CA LEU A 297 11.02 -1.58 -20.48
C LEU A 297 12.05 -2.06 -21.51
N THR A 298 12.50 -1.17 -22.39
CA THR A 298 13.64 -1.35 -23.29
C THR A 298 14.71 -0.29 -22.96
N LYS A 299 15.88 -0.34 -23.62
CA LYS A 299 16.94 0.66 -23.40
C LYS A 299 16.49 2.10 -23.63
N SER A 300 15.51 2.34 -24.51
CA SER A 300 15.10 3.67 -24.96
C SER A 300 13.60 3.96 -24.84
N SER A 301 12.77 2.98 -24.45
CA SER A 301 11.32 3.14 -24.39
C SER A 301 10.69 2.29 -23.29
N LEU A 302 9.61 2.79 -22.70
CA LEU A 302 8.74 2.09 -21.76
C LEU A 302 7.38 1.85 -22.42
N LYS A 303 6.88 0.62 -22.37
CA LYS A 303 5.52 0.26 -22.79
C LYS A 303 4.76 -0.28 -21.59
N LEU A 304 3.66 0.36 -21.24
CA LEU A 304 2.76 -0.02 -20.15
C LEU A 304 1.55 -0.74 -20.75
N TYR A 305 1.15 -1.88 -20.17
CA TYR A 305 0.00 -2.66 -20.62
C TYR A 305 -1.09 -2.64 -19.53
N ASN A 306 -2.16 -1.87 -19.78
CA ASN A 306 -3.46 -2.05 -19.11
C ASN A 306 -4.53 -2.29 -20.19
N ARG A 307 -5.49 -3.16 -19.92
CA ARG A 307 -6.08 -4.06 -20.93
C ARG A 307 -6.98 -3.41 -21.99
N HIS A 308 -7.20 -2.09 -22.00
CA HIS A 308 -8.07 -1.46 -23.01
C HIS A 308 -7.66 -0.09 -23.57
N ILE A 309 -6.39 0.30 -23.46
CA ILE A 309 -5.82 1.39 -24.27
C ILE A 309 -4.51 0.91 -24.89
N ASP A 310 -4.50 0.80 -26.22
CA ASP A 310 -3.28 0.86 -27.03
C ASP A 310 -2.30 1.82 -26.38
N ILE A 311 -1.14 1.35 -25.93
CA ILE A 311 0.05 2.15 -25.62
C ILE A 311 -0.27 3.37 -24.74
N LEU A 312 0.34 3.50 -23.56
CA LEU A 312 0.31 4.78 -22.83
C LEU A 312 0.87 6.00 -23.62
N ALA A 313 1.18 5.87 -24.91
CA ALA A 313 1.05 6.90 -25.92
C ALA A 313 0.53 6.41 -27.31
N HIS A 314 -0.79 6.51 -27.50
CA HIS A 314 -1.34 7.14 -28.71
C HIS A 314 -2.35 8.22 -28.31
N ILE A 315 -1.84 9.24 -27.60
CA ILE A 315 -2.57 10.50 -27.40
C ILE A 315 -2.70 11.15 -28.79
N LYS A 316 -3.87 11.00 -29.41
CA LYS A 316 -4.22 11.73 -30.64
C LYS A 316 -4.16 13.22 -30.35
N HIS A 317 -3.08 13.89 -30.77
CA HIS A 317 -3.12 15.33 -30.92
C HIS A 317 -4.19 15.69 -31.96
N LYS A 318 -5.22 16.43 -31.54
CA LYS A 318 -5.86 17.38 -32.46
C LYS A 318 -4.74 18.29 -32.95
N LYS A 319 -4.43 18.24 -34.25
CA LYS A 319 -3.61 19.25 -34.91
C LYS A 319 -4.20 20.63 -34.58
N GLN A 320 -3.63 21.34 -33.63
CA GLN A 320 -3.72 22.79 -33.65
C GLN A 320 -2.94 23.22 -34.90
N ALA A 321 -3.64 23.83 -35.84
CA ALA A 321 -3.02 24.43 -37.01
C ALA A 321 -1.94 25.41 -36.53
N ALA A 322 -0.74 25.27 -37.10
CA ALA A 322 0.37 26.18 -36.84
C ALA A 322 -0.10 27.62 -37.06
N MET A 323 -0.08 28.43 -36.00
CA MET A 323 -0.12 29.88 -36.19
C MET A 323 1.20 30.33 -36.82
N PRO A 324 1.16 31.22 -37.83
CA PRO A 324 2.37 31.69 -38.49
C PRO A 324 3.25 32.47 -37.50
N ILE A 325 4.53 32.15 -37.53
CA ILE A 325 5.60 32.82 -36.78
C ILE A 325 5.71 34.27 -37.30
N PRO A 326 5.54 35.31 -36.46
CA PRO A 326 5.91 36.66 -36.84
C PRO A 326 7.44 36.76 -36.83
N VAL A 327 8.03 37.06 -38.00
CA VAL A 327 9.45 37.41 -38.11
C VAL A 327 9.65 38.79 -37.50
N ALA A 328 10.32 38.85 -36.35
CA ALA A 328 10.69 40.11 -35.70
C ALA A 328 12.05 40.62 -36.23
N PRO A 329 12.19 41.93 -36.52
CA PRO A 329 13.44 42.51 -37.00
C PRO A 329 14.43 42.77 -35.86
N ARG A 330 15.72 42.63 -36.18
CA ARG A 330 16.87 43.02 -35.34
C ARG A 330 16.74 44.48 -34.90
N ALA A 331 16.80 44.74 -33.58
CA ALA A 331 17.00 46.08 -33.04
C ALA A 331 18.02 46.07 -31.90
N GLN A 332 18.75 47.18 -31.84
CA GLN A 332 19.94 47.46 -31.05
C GLN A 332 19.62 47.70 -29.56
N VAL A 333 20.65 47.47 -28.74
CA VAL A 333 20.68 47.67 -27.29
C VAL A 333 20.70 49.17 -26.96
N SER A 334 19.72 49.64 -26.16
CA SER A 334 19.81 50.89 -25.40
C SER A 334 19.25 50.67 -24.00
N GLU A 335 20.07 50.95 -22.99
CA GLU A 335 19.74 50.85 -21.57
C GLU A 335 18.68 51.90 -21.18
N THR A 336 17.58 51.44 -20.58
CA THR A 336 16.63 52.28 -19.83
C THR A 336 16.18 51.56 -18.55
N PRO A 337 15.80 52.30 -17.49
CA PRO A 337 15.72 51.76 -16.14
C PRO A 337 14.42 50.99 -15.86
N SER A 338 14.59 49.92 -15.08
CA SER A 338 13.62 48.97 -14.52
C SER A 338 12.32 49.62 -14.00
N GLU A 339 11.24 49.47 -14.76
CA GLU A 339 9.87 49.62 -14.26
C GLU A 339 9.38 48.27 -13.69
N ARG A 340 8.93 48.29 -12.43
CA ARG A 340 8.30 47.12 -11.79
C ARG A 340 7.03 46.75 -12.55
N PRO A 341 6.77 45.46 -12.82
CA PRO A 341 5.54 45.04 -13.49
C PRO A 341 4.34 45.38 -12.61
N GLN A 342 3.52 46.32 -13.07
CA GLN A 342 2.23 46.62 -12.46
C GLN A 342 1.29 45.46 -12.79
N VAL A 343 0.89 44.71 -11.76
CA VAL A 343 -0.16 43.69 -11.87
C VAL A 343 -1.44 44.42 -12.28
N PRO A 344 -2.15 44.01 -13.34
CA PRO A 344 -3.37 44.69 -13.78
C PRO A 344 -4.41 44.70 -12.67
N ASP A 345 -4.92 45.88 -12.30
CA ASP A 345 -5.93 46.10 -11.24
C ASP A 345 -7.15 45.16 -11.36
N PHE A 346 -7.47 44.74 -12.58
CA PHE A 346 -8.56 43.81 -12.86
C PHE A 346 -8.40 42.43 -12.20
N THR A 347 -7.16 41.95 -12.03
CA THR A 347 -6.88 40.63 -11.42
C THR A 347 -7.16 40.66 -9.92
N ILE A 348 -6.91 41.80 -9.27
CA ILE A 348 -7.15 41.98 -7.84
C ILE A 348 -8.65 42.01 -7.54
N GLU A 349 -9.45 42.69 -8.36
CA GLU A 349 -10.90 42.72 -8.15
C GLU A 349 -11.58 41.37 -8.39
N LYS A 350 -11.11 40.59 -9.38
CA LYS A 350 -11.61 39.23 -9.59
C LYS A 350 -11.36 38.33 -8.36
N LEU A 351 -10.17 38.43 -7.76
CA LEU A 351 -9.83 37.69 -6.54
C LEU A 351 -10.68 38.13 -5.34
N LYS A 352 -10.95 39.42 -5.18
CA LYS A 352 -11.85 39.92 -4.12
C LYS A 352 -13.28 39.42 -4.26
N ILE A 353 -13.81 39.33 -5.49
CA ILE A 353 -15.13 38.76 -5.75
C ILE A 353 -15.16 37.27 -5.38
N GLN A 354 -14.14 36.50 -5.78
CA GLN A 354 -14.04 35.07 -5.44
C GLN A 354 -13.94 34.85 -3.93
N MET A 355 -13.14 35.66 -3.21
CA MET A 355 -13.06 35.58 -1.74
C MET A 355 -14.41 35.84 -1.07
N ARG A 356 -15.19 36.80 -1.57
CA ARG A 356 -16.51 37.12 -1.02
C ARG A 356 -17.50 35.96 -1.20
N MET A 357 -17.52 35.35 -2.39
CA MET A 357 -18.37 34.18 -2.65
C MET A 357 -18.03 33.01 -1.73
N MET A 358 -16.74 32.72 -1.53
CA MET A 358 -16.32 31.68 -0.59
C MET A 358 -16.71 32.00 0.87
N GLN A 359 -16.64 33.26 1.28
CA GLN A 359 -17.09 33.68 2.61
C GLN A 359 -18.61 33.49 2.80
N GLU A 360 -19.40 33.79 1.78
CA GLU A 360 -20.85 33.58 1.79
C GLU A 360 -21.20 32.08 1.88
N GLU A 361 -20.51 31.21 1.14
CA GLU A 361 -20.70 29.74 1.22
C GLU A 361 -20.34 29.20 2.62
N ILE A 362 -19.25 29.68 3.22
CA ILE A 362 -18.85 29.29 4.58
C ILE A 362 -19.93 29.65 5.60
N GLU A 363 -20.53 30.83 5.51
CA GLU A 363 -21.61 31.23 6.42
C GLU A 363 -22.89 30.41 6.22
N GLN A 364 -23.22 30.05 4.98
CA GLN A 364 -24.34 29.14 4.70
C GLN A 364 -24.12 27.73 5.30
N LEU A 365 -22.89 27.22 5.21
CA LEU A 365 -22.53 25.92 5.80
C LEU A 365 -22.61 25.97 7.33
N LYS A 366 -22.13 27.05 7.97
CA LYS A 366 -22.27 27.23 9.42
C LYS A 366 -23.73 27.22 9.87
N HIS A 367 -24.61 27.91 9.14
CA HIS A 367 -26.04 27.91 9.45
C HIS A 367 -26.65 26.50 9.31
N THR A 368 -26.26 25.75 8.28
CA THR A 368 -26.73 24.38 8.04
C THR A 368 -26.28 23.43 9.17
N ILE A 369 -25.02 23.52 9.60
CA ILE A 369 -24.49 22.74 10.72
C ILE A 369 -25.26 23.05 12.01
N GLY A 370 -25.50 24.33 12.31
CA GLY A 370 -26.29 24.73 13.49
C GLY A 370 -27.71 24.17 13.47
N ALA A 371 -28.37 24.17 12.31
CA ALA A 371 -29.70 23.58 12.16
C ALA A 371 -29.71 22.05 12.38
N LEU A 372 -28.68 21.34 11.91
CA LEU A 372 -28.54 19.90 12.13
C LEU A 372 -28.30 19.56 13.61
N GLN A 373 -27.45 20.33 14.31
CA GLN A 373 -27.21 20.16 15.75
C GLN A 373 -28.48 20.38 16.58
N ILE A 374 -29.30 21.38 16.24
CA ILE A 374 -30.59 21.60 16.91
C ILE A 374 -31.53 20.41 16.68
N LYS A 375 -31.53 19.83 15.47
CA LYS A 375 -32.36 18.66 15.15
C LYS A 375 -31.91 17.43 15.93
N GLU A 376 -30.61 17.18 16.01
CA GLU A 376 -30.02 16.08 16.78
C GLU A 376 -30.37 16.18 18.27
N ASN A 377 -30.19 17.37 18.87
CA ASN A 377 -30.53 17.60 20.28
C ASN A 377 -32.03 17.38 20.58
N LYS A 378 -32.92 17.69 19.63
CA LYS A 378 -34.35 17.41 19.77
C LYS A 378 -34.67 15.91 19.75
N GLU A 379 -33.97 15.13 18.92
CA GLU A 379 -34.15 13.68 18.90
C GLU A 379 -33.60 13.03 20.18
N ILE A 380 -32.44 13.47 20.69
CA ILE A 380 -31.90 13.02 21.98
C ILE A 380 -32.90 13.32 23.11
N ALA A 381 -33.48 14.53 23.15
CA ALA A 381 -34.45 14.91 24.17
C ALA A 381 -35.73 14.04 24.13
N LYS A 382 -36.17 13.57 22.95
CA LYS A 382 -37.31 12.63 22.85
C LYS A 382 -37.00 11.28 23.47
N ILE A 383 -35.77 10.78 23.30
CA ILE A 383 -35.34 9.49 23.87
C ILE A 383 -35.27 9.56 25.40
N MET A 384 -34.84 10.71 25.95
CA MET A 384 -34.72 10.88 27.40
C MET A 384 -36.05 11.10 28.15
N VAL A 385 -37.17 11.28 27.45
CA VAL A 385 -38.51 11.50 28.04
C VAL A 385 -39.38 10.23 27.90
N LEU A 386 -38.77 9.05 27.82
CA LEU A 386 -39.50 7.80 28.00
C LEU A 386 -39.88 7.68 29.49
N PRO A 387 -41.18 7.59 29.83
CA PRO A 387 -41.60 7.48 31.22
C PRO A 387 -41.08 6.17 31.78
N GLU A 388 -40.48 6.23 32.97
CA GLU A 388 -40.16 5.07 33.81
C GLU A 388 -41.43 4.22 33.93
N SER A 389 -41.54 3.19 33.09
CA SER A 389 -42.59 2.20 33.22
C SER A 389 -42.32 1.47 34.53
N GLN A 390 -43.23 1.66 35.47
CA GLN A 390 -43.29 0.96 36.75
C GLN A 390 -43.09 -0.55 36.53
N GLU A 391 -41.90 -1.05 36.87
CA GLU A 391 -41.67 -2.48 37.08
C GLU A 391 -42.42 -2.89 38.34
N THR A 392 -43.64 -3.39 38.17
CA THR A 392 -44.32 -4.19 39.19
C THR A 392 -43.52 -5.46 39.44
N PHE A 393 -42.69 -5.43 40.48
CA PHE A 393 -42.11 -6.60 41.15
C PHE A 393 -43.23 -7.58 41.53
N ARG A 394 -43.40 -8.67 40.77
CA ARG A 394 -44.13 -9.85 41.24
C ARG A 394 -43.14 -10.77 41.92
N GLN A 395 -43.27 -10.86 43.25
CA GLN A 395 -42.63 -11.89 44.06
C GLN A 395 -43.21 -13.26 43.67
N HIS A 396 -42.36 -14.15 43.15
CA HIS A 396 -42.66 -15.58 43.09
C HIS A 396 -42.18 -16.25 44.38
N PRO A 397 -42.96 -17.17 44.98
CA PRO A 397 -42.53 -17.93 46.16
C PRO A 397 -41.53 -19.01 45.75
N LEU A 398 -40.49 -19.17 46.57
CA LEU A 398 -39.59 -20.32 46.57
C LEU A 398 -40.37 -21.53 47.10
N GLU A 399 -40.50 -22.57 46.29
CA GLU A 399 -40.85 -23.92 46.76
C GLU A 399 -39.56 -24.68 47.02
N ASP A 400 -39.48 -25.17 48.25
CA ASP A 400 -38.52 -26.16 48.72
C ASP A 400 -38.72 -27.48 47.96
N ASP A 401 -37.63 -28.08 47.48
CA ASP A 401 -37.59 -29.53 47.24
C ASP A 401 -36.22 -30.08 47.63
N GLU A 402 -36.20 -30.76 48.78
CA GLU A 402 -35.21 -31.77 49.15
C GLU A 402 -35.37 -33.00 48.24
N LEU A 403 -34.27 -33.57 47.75
CA LEU A 403 -34.00 -35.02 47.84
C LEU A 403 -32.62 -35.42 47.27
N ALA A 404 -31.75 -35.80 48.21
CA ALA A 404 -30.93 -37.00 48.28
C ALA A 404 -30.11 -37.54 47.07
N GLN A 405 -28.80 -37.66 47.35
CA GLN A 405 -27.92 -38.85 47.24
C GLN A 405 -27.67 -39.52 45.87
N THR A 406 -26.39 -39.56 45.47
CA THR A 406 -25.48 -40.75 45.43
C THR A 406 -24.16 -40.33 44.75
N VAL A 407 -23.02 -40.33 45.46
CA VAL A 407 -21.95 -41.36 45.44
C VAL A 407 -21.54 -41.82 44.03
N ASN A 408 -20.38 -41.38 43.57
CA ASN A 408 -19.29 -42.28 43.16
C ASN A 408 -18.00 -41.47 42.91
N GLU A 409 -17.03 -41.74 43.77
CA GLU A 409 -15.60 -41.56 43.53
C GLU A 409 -15.18 -42.51 42.43
N ASP A 410 -14.40 -42.04 41.45
CA ASP A 410 -13.45 -42.91 40.75
C ASP A 410 -12.23 -42.07 40.39
N GLU A 411 -11.15 -42.39 41.11
CA GLU A 411 -9.77 -42.02 40.83
C GLU A 411 -9.36 -42.54 39.45
N VAL A 412 -8.77 -41.67 38.63
CA VAL A 412 -7.91 -42.13 37.52
C VAL A 412 -6.53 -41.51 37.73
N GLN A 413 -5.70 -42.28 38.43
CA GLN A 413 -4.25 -42.19 38.37
C GLN A 413 -3.80 -42.58 36.97
N ALA A 414 -3.08 -41.70 36.28
CA ALA A 414 -2.37 -42.02 35.06
C ALA A 414 -0.88 -42.21 35.38
N ASP A 415 -0.46 -43.47 35.26
CA ASP A 415 0.92 -43.95 35.37
C ASP A 415 1.81 -43.33 34.28
N LEU A 416 2.93 -42.75 34.71
CA LEU A 416 4.08 -42.44 33.88
C LEU A 416 5.05 -43.64 33.90
N PRO A 417 5.51 -44.15 32.74
CA PRO A 417 6.55 -45.18 32.72
C PRO A 417 7.94 -44.60 33.03
N PRO A 418 8.85 -45.42 33.59
CA PRO A 418 10.15 -44.99 34.08
C PRO A 418 11.17 -44.80 32.95
N SER A 419 12.08 -43.85 33.22
CA SER A 419 13.33 -43.62 32.49
C SER A 419 14.29 -44.79 32.64
N GLU A 420 14.68 -45.40 31.52
CA GLU A 420 15.87 -46.26 31.44
C GLU A 420 17.12 -45.41 31.18
N ASN A 421 18.07 -45.51 32.11
CA ASN A 421 19.49 -45.31 31.89
C ASN A 421 20.03 -46.44 31.01
N ASP A 422 20.99 -46.17 30.12
CA ASP A 422 22.35 -46.70 30.28
C ASP A 422 23.33 -46.24 29.18
N GLN A 423 24.54 -45.93 29.64
CA GLN A 423 25.88 -46.25 29.09
C GLN A 423 26.26 -45.68 27.70
N ALA A 424 27.22 -44.74 27.66
CA ALA A 424 28.67 -44.93 27.66
C ALA A 424 29.21 -45.41 26.30
N ASP A 425 29.94 -44.52 25.61
CA ASP A 425 31.18 -44.94 24.94
C ASP A 425 32.11 -43.75 24.68
N ALA A 426 33.35 -43.96 25.09
CA ALA A 426 34.51 -43.12 24.82
C ALA A 426 35.33 -43.76 23.70
N SER A 427 35.75 -42.97 22.71
CA SER A 427 36.97 -43.19 21.91
C SER A 427 37.27 -41.87 21.21
N ASP A 428 38.35 -41.16 21.55
CA ASP A 428 39.73 -41.34 21.06
C ASP A 428 39.82 -41.51 19.53
N SER A 429 40.25 -40.45 18.83
CA SER A 429 41.50 -40.49 18.05
C SER A 429 41.82 -39.14 17.41
N SER A 430 43.05 -38.71 17.67
CA SER A 430 43.86 -37.71 16.98
C SER A 430 43.99 -37.91 15.46
N CYS A 431 43.94 -36.81 14.70
CA CYS A 431 44.95 -36.35 13.72
C CYS A 431 44.52 -35.00 13.13
#